data_AF-A0A3B9A7P3-F1
#
_entry.id   AF-A0A3B9A7P3-F1
#
_cell.length_a   1.000
_cell.length_b   1.000
_cell.length_c   1.000
_cell.angle_alpha   90.00
_cell.angle_beta   90.00
_cell.angle_gamma   90.00
#
_symmetry.space_group_name_H-M   'P 1'
#
loop_
_entity.id
_entity.type
_entity.pdbx_description
1 polymer ?
#
loop_
_entity_poly.entity_id
_entity_poly.type
_entity_poly.pdbx_seq_one_letter_code
_entity_poly.pdbx_strand_id
1 'polypeptide(L)'
;PQGVRVANFKVPTPEELDHDYLWRVHRQTPGKGEIVIFNRSHYEDVLVVRVHGLVPETVWKRRYDHINDFERLLAEEGTLILKFFLHIDPEEQKKRLQARLDDPTKHWKFNVGDLKERARWAEYMQAYEDVLNKTSTDYAPWYIVPSNKKWYRNLVVASVLVDALKGLKMEYPQPKEDLSQVVIE
;
A
#
# COMPACT_ATOMS: atom_id res chain seq x y z
N PRO A 1 -12.85 -5.53 -12.62
CA PRO A 1 -11.50 -6.13 -12.68
C PRO A 1 -10.58 -5.57 -13.78
N GLN A 2 -11.07 -5.20 -14.97
CA GLN A 2 -10.20 -4.77 -16.08
C GLN A 2 -9.45 -3.43 -15.85
N GLY A 3 -9.95 -2.54 -15.00
CA GLY A 3 -9.29 -1.28 -14.63
C GLY A 3 -8.73 -1.24 -13.20
N VAL A 4 -8.77 -2.37 -12.47
CA VAL A 4 -8.26 -2.45 -11.09
C VAL A 4 -7.46 -3.74 -10.89
N ARG A 5 -6.21 -3.60 -10.46
CA ARG A 5 -5.30 -4.73 -10.20
C ARG A 5 -4.74 -4.68 -8.78
N VAL A 6 -4.42 -5.85 -8.21
CA VAL A 6 -3.75 -5.96 -6.91
C VAL A 6 -2.33 -6.50 -7.11
N ALA A 7 -1.33 -5.76 -6.68
CA ALA A 7 0.06 -6.24 -6.58
C ALA A 7 0.33 -6.67 -5.13
N ASN A 8 0.66 -7.94 -4.92
CA ASN A 8 0.97 -8.48 -3.59
C ASN A 8 2.47 -8.64 -3.43
N PHE A 9 3.08 -7.86 -2.56
CA PHE A 9 4.51 -7.99 -2.27
C PHE A 9 4.73 -9.02 -1.16
N LYS A 10 5.60 -10.00 -1.45
CA LYS A 10 6.07 -11.02 -0.51
C LYS A 10 7.57 -10.80 -0.22
N VAL A 11 8.18 -11.73 0.52
CA VAL A 11 9.64 -11.78 0.67
C VAL A 11 10.29 -11.72 -0.72
N PRO A 12 11.28 -10.84 -0.94
CA PRO A 12 11.95 -10.72 -2.23
C PRO A 12 12.58 -12.03 -2.72
N THR A 13 12.51 -12.29 -4.02
CA THR A 13 13.24 -13.40 -4.66
C THR A 13 14.73 -13.05 -4.80
N PRO A 14 15.62 -14.03 -5.06
CA PRO A 14 17.04 -13.74 -5.34
C PRO A 14 17.22 -12.72 -6.48
N GLU A 15 16.48 -12.86 -7.58
CA GLU A 15 16.50 -11.90 -8.68
C GLU A 15 16.10 -10.49 -8.22
N GLU A 16 15.05 -10.37 -7.41
CA GLU A 16 14.63 -9.07 -6.89
C GLU A 16 15.68 -8.46 -5.94
N LEU A 17 16.45 -9.29 -5.22
CA LEU A 17 17.53 -8.85 -4.32
C LEU A 17 18.82 -8.47 -5.07
N ASP A 18 19.00 -8.96 -6.29
CA ASP A 18 20.11 -8.58 -7.18
C ASP A 18 19.91 -7.18 -7.80
N HIS A 19 18.72 -6.59 -7.62
CA HIS A 19 18.38 -5.22 -8.02
C HIS A 19 18.20 -4.30 -6.80
N ASP A 20 18.06 -3.00 -7.04
CA ASP A 20 17.57 -2.10 -6.00
C ASP A 20 16.13 -2.46 -5.59
N TYR A 21 15.79 -2.19 -4.33
CA TYR A 21 14.51 -2.61 -3.76
C TYR A 21 13.27 -1.96 -4.42
N LEU A 22 13.43 -0.83 -5.11
CA LEU A 22 12.34 -0.17 -5.84
C LEU A 22 12.12 -0.78 -7.21
N TRP A 23 13.09 -1.48 -7.80
CA TRP A 23 12.97 -2.09 -9.13
C TRP A 23 11.71 -2.95 -9.27
N ARG A 24 11.49 -3.88 -8.34
CA ARG A 24 10.30 -4.76 -8.38
C ARG A 24 8.99 -4.00 -8.15
N VAL A 25 9.06 -2.88 -7.44
CA VAL A 25 7.91 -2.06 -7.05
C VAL A 25 7.50 -1.14 -8.20
N HIS A 26 8.46 -0.50 -8.84
CA HIS A 26 8.25 0.37 -10.00
C HIS A 26 7.62 -0.42 -11.15
N ARG A 27 8.03 -1.68 -11.37
CA ARG A 27 7.39 -2.55 -12.37
C ARG A 27 5.88 -2.78 -12.16
N GLN A 28 5.36 -2.47 -10.97
CA GLN A 28 3.95 -2.69 -10.61
C GLN A 28 3.10 -1.41 -10.63
N THR A 29 3.68 -0.23 -10.87
CA THR A 29 2.95 1.05 -10.88
C THR A 29 1.84 1.05 -11.94
N PRO A 30 0.75 1.80 -11.71
CA PRO A 30 -0.41 1.80 -12.61
C PRO A 30 -0.09 2.40 -13.99
N GLY A 31 -0.73 1.86 -15.03
CA GLY A 31 -0.87 2.55 -16.31
C GLY A 31 -1.93 3.67 -16.26
N LYS A 32 -2.01 4.49 -17.33
CA LYS A 32 -3.06 5.51 -17.44
C LYS A 32 -4.45 4.86 -17.43
N GLY A 33 -5.33 5.34 -16.56
CA GLY A 33 -6.70 4.80 -16.40
C GLY A 33 -6.77 3.52 -15.56
N GLU A 34 -5.68 3.07 -14.96
CA GLU A 34 -5.64 1.91 -14.07
C GLU A 34 -5.58 2.35 -12.59
N ILE A 35 -6.26 1.59 -11.71
CA ILE A 35 -6.04 1.65 -10.27
C ILE A 35 -5.25 0.40 -9.85
N VAL A 36 -4.07 0.59 -9.26
CA VAL A 36 -3.30 -0.53 -8.69
C VAL A 36 -3.29 -0.43 -7.17
N ILE A 37 -3.72 -1.52 -6.51
CA ILE A 37 -3.68 -1.65 -5.06
C ILE A 37 -2.41 -2.42 -4.69
N PHE A 38 -1.53 -1.76 -3.96
CA PHE A 38 -0.36 -2.38 -3.35
C PHE A 38 -0.77 -3.00 -2.01
N ASN A 39 -0.77 -4.34 -1.95
CA ASN A 39 -0.92 -5.09 -0.70
C ASN A 39 0.47 -5.39 -0.14
N ARG A 40 0.84 -4.61 0.89
CA ARG A 40 2.24 -4.22 1.20
C ARG A 40 2.85 -3.41 0.05
N SER A 41 4.09 -2.94 0.19
CA SER A 41 4.72 -2.04 -0.78
C SER A 41 6.22 -1.89 -0.50
N HIS A 42 6.89 -0.94 -1.17
CA HIS A 42 8.26 -0.51 -0.90
C HIS A 42 8.52 -0.07 0.55
N TYR A 43 7.48 0.17 1.35
CA TYR A 43 7.64 0.48 2.77
C TYR A 43 8.15 -0.70 3.60
N GLU A 44 8.00 -1.95 3.14
CA GLU A 44 8.59 -3.12 3.82
C GLU A 44 10.12 -2.99 3.97
N ASP A 45 10.76 -2.30 3.01
CA ASP A 45 12.21 -2.06 2.97
C ASP A 45 12.72 -1.04 4.00
N VAL A 46 11.81 -0.41 4.76
CA VAL A 46 12.10 0.42 5.94
C VAL A 46 11.29 0.01 7.18
N LEU A 47 10.51 -1.08 7.09
CA LEU A 47 9.74 -1.68 8.19
C LEU A 47 10.40 -2.98 8.65
N VAL A 48 10.08 -4.12 8.03
CA VAL A 48 10.63 -5.43 8.42
C VAL A 48 12.15 -5.46 8.31
N VAL A 49 12.71 -4.80 7.27
CA VAL A 49 14.16 -4.66 7.09
C VAL A 49 14.83 -3.95 8.26
N ARG A 50 14.19 -2.89 8.77
CA ARG A 50 14.68 -2.15 9.94
C ARG A 50 14.54 -2.96 11.22
N VAL A 51 13.35 -3.50 11.48
CA VAL A 51 13.04 -4.23 12.72
C VAL A 51 13.94 -5.47 12.88
N HIS A 52 14.23 -6.18 11.80
CA HIS A 52 15.11 -7.36 11.82
C HIS A 52 16.58 -7.07 11.50
N GLY A 53 16.95 -5.80 11.26
CA GLY A 53 18.33 -5.44 10.93
C GLY A 53 18.88 -6.15 9.70
N LEU A 54 18.04 -6.37 8.67
CA LEU A 54 18.40 -7.17 7.49
C LEU A 54 19.48 -6.49 6.63
N VAL A 55 19.63 -5.17 6.76
CA VAL A 55 20.76 -4.39 6.26
C VAL A 55 21.17 -3.35 7.32
N PRO A 56 22.39 -2.82 7.27
CA PRO A 56 22.84 -1.78 8.20
C PRO A 56 21.90 -0.56 8.20
N GLU A 57 21.79 0.14 9.33
CA GLU A 57 20.98 1.37 9.44
C GLU A 57 21.34 2.39 8.38
N THR A 58 22.63 2.53 8.06
CA THR A 58 23.12 3.44 7.02
C THR A 58 22.54 3.15 5.64
N VAL A 59 22.08 1.93 5.39
CA VAL A 59 21.44 1.51 4.13
C VAL A 59 19.96 1.84 4.16
N TRP A 60 19.19 1.31 5.13
CA TRP A 60 17.73 1.50 5.12
C TRP A 60 17.31 2.94 5.46
N LYS A 61 18.12 3.70 6.22
CA LYS A 61 17.76 5.07 6.60
C LYS A 61 17.72 6.03 5.41
N ARG A 62 18.56 5.82 4.39
CA ARG A 62 18.55 6.60 3.14
C ARG A 62 17.34 6.28 2.25
N ARG A 63 16.69 5.11 2.47
CA ARG A 63 15.53 4.70 1.68
C ARG A 63 14.32 5.60 1.88
N TYR A 64 14.22 6.35 2.99
CA TYR A 64 13.16 7.36 3.13
C TYR A 64 13.25 8.42 2.03
N ASP A 65 14.44 8.91 1.72
CA ASP A 65 14.65 9.91 0.68
C ASP A 65 14.36 9.31 -0.70
N HIS A 66 14.88 8.10 -0.97
CA HIS A 66 14.60 7.40 -2.23
C HIS A 66 13.10 7.14 -2.44
N ILE A 67 12.36 6.79 -1.38
CA ILE A 67 10.90 6.60 -1.43
C ILE A 67 10.21 7.91 -1.76
N ASN A 68 10.60 9.01 -1.13
CA ASN A 68 10.04 10.33 -1.40
C ASN A 68 10.33 10.79 -2.84
N ASP A 69 11.52 10.51 -3.37
CA ASP A 69 11.89 10.79 -4.76
C ASP A 69 11.10 9.93 -5.74
N PHE A 70 10.94 8.63 -5.44
CA PHE A 70 10.14 7.72 -6.25
C PHE A 70 8.66 8.12 -6.30
N GLU A 71 8.06 8.43 -5.14
CA GLU A 71 6.67 8.86 -5.08
C GLU A 71 6.45 10.23 -5.72
N ARG A 72 7.43 11.14 -5.61
CA ARG A 72 7.41 12.43 -6.32
C ARG A 72 7.46 12.24 -7.83
N LEU A 73 8.37 11.41 -8.34
CA LEU A 73 8.45 11.06 -9.77
C LEU A 73 7.08 10.59 -10.29
N LEU A 74 6.45 9.66 -9.59
CA LEU A 74 5.15 9.13 -10.00
C LEU A 74 4.05 10.21 -9.97
N ALA A 75 4.04 11.07 -8.93
CA ALA A 75 3.05 12.13 -8.80
C ALA A 75 3.20 13.21 -9.88
N GLU A 76 4.44 13.63 -10.18
CA GLU A 76 4.76 14.60 -11.24
C GLU A 76 4.34 14.07 -12.62
N GLU A 77 4.44 12.76 -12.86
CA GLU A 77 4.00 12.09 -14.09
C GLU A 77 2.51 11.70 -14.09
N GLY A 78 1.73 12.19 -13.11
CA GLY A 78 0.27 12.10 -13.10
C GLY A 78 -0.32 10.91 -12.33
N THR A 79 0.47 10.23 -11.49
CA THR A 79 -0.04 9.18 -10.61
C THR A 79 -0.56 9.76 -9.30
N LEU A 80 -1.86 9.60 -9.02
CA LEU A 80 -2.42 9.89 -7.70
C LEU A 80 -2.02 8.80 -6.70
N ILE A 81 -1.29 9.17 -5.64
CA ILE A 81 -0.84 8.24 -4.60
C ILE A 81 -1.64 8.45 -3.32
N LEU A 82 -2.26 7.37 -2.82
CA LEU A 82 -2.95 7.35 -1.53
C LEU A 82 -2.39 6.22 -0.66
N LYS A 83 -1.86 6.54 0.52
CA LYS A 83 -1.23 5.56 1.42
C LYS A 83 -2.06 5.40 2.69
N PHE A 84 -2.39 4.16 3.04
CA PHE A 84 -3.27 3.87 4.18
C PHE A 84 -2.55 2.98 5.20
N PHE A 85 -2.35 3.51 6.41
CA PHE A 85 -1.90 2.72 7.55
C PHE A 85 -3.12 2.23 8.34
N LEU A 86 -3.39 0.93 8.25
CA LEU A 86 -4.55 0.29 8.89
C LEU A 86 -4.26 0.00 10.37
N HIS A 87 -4.35 1.03 11.21
CA HIS A 87 -3.96 0.97 12.62
C HIS A 87 -4.92 0.15 13.47
N ILE A 88 -4.41 -0.92 14.09
CA ILE A 88 -5.12 -1.69 15.13
C ILE A 88 -4.32 -1.66 16.42
N ASP A 89 -4.97 -1.88 17.55
CA ASP A 89 -4.26 -2.06 18.82
C ASP A 89 -3.79 -3.53 19.01
N PRO A 90 -2.88 -3.78 19.98
CA PRO A 90 -2.40 -5.14 20.25
C PRO A 90 -3.51 -6.12 20.63
N GLU A 91 -4.58 -5.68 21.29
CA GLU A 91 -5.64 -6.59 21.76
C GLU A 91 -6.53 -7.05 20.61
N GLU A 92 -6.87 -6.15 19.68
CA GLU A 92 -7.58 -6.49 18.47
C GLU A 92 -6.75 -7.41 17.58
N GLN A 93 -5.43 -7.20 17.47
CA GLN A 93 -4.55 -8.13 16.75
C GLN A 93 -4.59 -9.52 17.38
N LYS A 94 -4.47 -9.62 18.72
CA LYS A 94 -4.55 -10.89 19.47
C LYS A 94 -5.87 -11.61 19.19
N LYS A 95 -6.98 -10.89 19.33
CA LYS A 95 -8.33 -11.42 19.05
C LYS A 95 -8.45 -11.96 17.63
N ARG A 96 -7.92 -11.25 16.63
CA ARG A 96 -7.94 -11.68 15.23
C ARG A 96 -7.08 -12.91 14.98
N LEU A 97 -5.91 -13.00 15.59
CA LEU A 97 -5.02 -14.16 15.49
C LEU A 97 -5.66 -15.38 16.15
N GLN A 98 -6.21 -15.23 17.35
CA GLN A 98 -6.93 -16.30 18.06
C GLN A 98 -8.11 -16.82 17.23
N ALA A 99 -8.94 -15.91 16.68
CA ALA A 99 -10.06 -16.29 15.83
C ALA A 99 -9.67 -16.98 14.51
N ARG A 100 -8.39 -16.92 14.08
CA ARG A 100 -7.88 -17.72 12.95
C ARG A 100 -7.48 -19.13 13.39
N LEU A 101 -7.01 -19.29 14.63
CA LEU A 101 -6.68 -20.59 15.21
C LEU A 101 -7.94 -21.39 15.56
N ASP A 102 -8.96 -20.71 16.08
CA ASP A 102 -10.23 -21.32 16.51
C ASP A 102 -11.10 -21.79 15.34
N ASP A 103 -10.83 -21.30 14.11
CA ASP A 103 -11.59 -21.61 12.90
C ASP A 103 -10.73 -22.42 11.91
N PRO A 104 -10.96 -23.74 11.75
CA PRO A 104 -10.22 -24.59 10.82
C PRO A 104 -10.20 -24.09 9.38
N THR A 105 -11.25 -23.38 8.93
CA THR A 105 -11.32 -22.82 7.57
C THR A 105 -10.36 -21.65 7.34
N LYS A 106 -9.75 -21.13 8.42
CA LYS A 106 -8.82 -20.01 8.41
C LYS A 106 -7.38 -20.40 8.74
N HIS A 107 -7.10 -21.67 9.06
CA HIS A 107 -5.74 -22.13 9.41
C HIS A 107 -4.71 -21.79 8.35
N TRP A 108 -5.07 -21.87 7.06
CA TRP A 108 -4.20 -21.48 5.95
C TRP A 108 -3.75 -20.01 5.97
N LYS A 109 -4.45 -19.13 6.70
CA LYS A 109 -4.12 -17.70 6.87
C LYS A 109 -3.29 -17.41 8.12
N PHE A 110 -3.01 -18.42 8.94
CA PHE A 110 -2.22 -18.27 10.16
C PHE A 110 -0.79 -18.70 9.89
N ASN A 111 0.17 -17.82 10.19
CA ASN A 111 1.59 -18.17 10.20
C ASN A 111 2.11 -18.05 11.63
N VAL A 112 2.79 -19.08 12.13
CA VAL A 112 3.43 -19.04 13.46
C VAL A 112 4.44 -17.90 13.56
N GLY A 113 5.05 -17.49 12.44
CA GLY A 113 5.89 -16.30 12.34
C GLY A 113 5.19 -15.01 12.79
N ASP A 114 3.87 -14.89 12.63
CA ASP A 114 3.10 -13.72 13.05
C ASP A 114 3.24 -13.45 14.57
N LEU A 115 3.47 -14.50 15.37
CA LEU A 115 3.69 -14.37 16.82
C LEU A 115 5.06 -13.76 17.15
N LYS A 116 6.08 -14.04 16.33
CA LYS A 116 7.42 -13.42 16.48
C LYS A 116 7.35 -11.94 16.13
N GLU A 117 6.63 -11.59 15.06
CA GLU A 117 6.41 -10.19 14.68
C GLU A 117 5.60 -9.45 15.74
N ARG A 118 4.58 -10.09 16.32
CA ARG A 118 3.80 -9.53 17.43
C ARG A 118 4.66 -9.21 18.65
N ALA A 119 5.65 -10.04 18.98
CA ALA A 119 6.55 -9.77 20.11
C ALA A 119 7.38 -8.48 19.91
N ARG A 120 7.57 -8.05 18.66
CA ARG A 120 8.28 -6.84 18.26
C ARG A 120 7.37 -5.63 18.02
N TRP A 121 6.16 -5.64 18.60
CA TRP A 121 5.16 -4.59 18.40
C TRP A 121 5.71 -3.17 18.55
N ALA A 122 6.44 -2.91 19.64
CA ALA A 122 7.00 -1.59 19.92
C ALA A 122 8.00 -1.13 18.84
N GLU A 123 8.86 -2.04 18.37
CA GLU A 123 9.82 -1.76 17.29
C GLU A 123 9.10 -1.46 15.98
N TYR A 124 8.04 -2.20 15.66
CA TYR A 124 7.20 -1.92 14.49
C TYR A 124 6.48 -0.59 14.59
N MET A 125 5.93 -0.21 15.75
CA MET A 125 5.28 1.08 15.92
C MET A 125 6.27 2.23 15.73
N GLN A 126 7.49 2.13 16.26
CA GLN A 126 8.55 3.12 16.01
C GLN A 126 8.92 3.21 14.52
N ALA A 127 9.02 2.06 13.84
CA ALA A 127 9.30 2.05 12.41
C ALA A 127 8.16 2.69 11.59
N TYR A 128 6.90 2.42 11.95
CA TYR A 128 5.74 3.06 11.32
C TYR A 128 5.67 4.55 11.60
N GLU A 129 5.92 5.00 12.83
CA GLU A 129 5.97 6.43 13.16
C GLU A 129 6.98 7.17 12.29
N ASP A 130 8.18 6.61 12.11
CA ASP A 130 9.18 7.19 11.21
C ASP A 130 8.75 7.16 9.74
N VAL A 131 8.12 6.09 9.27
CA VAL A 131 7.55 6.05 7.91
C VAL A 131 6.53 7.17 7.71
N LEU A 132 5.58 7.30 8.63
CA LEU A 132 4.51 8.29 8.55
C LEU A 132 5.08 9.71 8.60
N ASN A 133 6.02 9.98 9.52
CA ASN A 133 6.62 11.30 9.68
C ASN A 133 7.54 11.70 8.52
N LYS A 134 8.26 10.75 7.93
CA LYS A 134 9.29 11.04 6.92
C LYS A 134 8.79 10.97 5.49
N THR A 135 7.67 10.30 5.24
CA THR A 135 7.17 10.12 3.87
C THR A 135 5.75 10.58 3.65
N SER A 136 5.07 11.18 4.64
CA SER A 136 3.80 11.86 4.36
C SER A 136 4.08 13.23 3.75
N THR A 137 3.71 13.39 2.48
CA THR A 137 3.91 14.64 1.72
C THR A 137 2.60 15.07 1.06
N ASP A 138 2.54 16.30 0.55
CA ASP A 138 1.34 16.82 -0.12
C ASP A 138 0.98 16.04 -1.40
N TYR A 139 2.00 15.51 -2.09
CA TYR A 139 1.84 14.73 -3.32
C TYR A 139 1.61 13.23 -3.08
N ALA A 140 1.94 12.74 -1.88
CA ALA A 140 1.71 11.36 -1.45
C ALA A 140 1.37 11.32 0.04
N PRO A 141 0.12 11.63 0.42
CA PRO A 141 -0.28 11.69 1.83
C PRO A 141 -0.44 10.30 2.45
N TRP A 142 -0.14 10.21 3.75
CA TRP A 142 -0.51 9.07 4.59
C TRP A 142 -1.82 9.33 5.34
N TYR A 143 -2.68 8.32 5.38
CA TYR A 143 -3.89 8.27 6.18
C TYR A 143 -3.75 7.20 7.26
N ILE A 144 -3.80 7.60 8.52
CA ILE A 144 -3.88 6.69 9.65
C ILE A 144 -5.35 6.31 9.85
N VAL A 145 -5.72 5.07 9.55
CA VAL A 145 -7.11 4.60 9.56
C VAL A 145 -7.36 3.72 10.79
N PRO A 146 -8.20 4.16 11.76
CA PRO A 146 -8.60 3.32 12.88
C PRO A 146 -9.30 2.05 12.40
N SER A 147 -8.63 0.92 12.57
CA SER A 147 -8.96 -0.33 11.88
C SER A 147 -9.43 -1.44 12.79
N ASN A 148 -9.67 -1.17 14.08
CA ASN A 148 -10.26 -2.14 15.00
C ASN A 148 -11.64 -2.58 14.54
N LYS A 149 -12.47 -1.63 14.12
CA LYS A 149 -13.80 -1.90 13.54
C LYS A 149 -13.67 -1.99 12.02
N LYS A 150 -13.81 -3.21 11.47
CA LYS A 150 -13.66 -3.46 10.02
C LYS A 150 -14.59 -2.62 9.14
N TRP A 151 -15.84 -2.39 9.57
CA TRP A 151 -16.80 -1.57 8.83
C TRP A 151 -16.34 -0.09 8.76
N TYR A 152 -15.77 0.43 9.85
CA TYR A 152 -15.32 1.83 9.92
C TYR A 152 -14.07 2.02 9.06
N ARG A 153 -13.12 1.09 9.12
CA ARG A 153 -12.00 1.02 8.18
C ARG A 153 -12.46 1.10 6.73
N ASN A 154 -13.44 0.26 6.36
CA ASN A 154 -13.95 0.22 4.99
C ASN A 154 -14.55 1.57 4.58
N LEU A 155 -15.34 2.18 5.47
CA LEU A 155 -15.93 3.50 5.25
C LEU A 155 -14.85 4.56 5.00
N VAL A 156 -13.86 4.68 5.90
CA VAL A 156 -12.81 5.71 5.80
C VAL A 156 -12.00 5.56 4.51
N VAL A 157 -11.54 4.35 4.19
CA VAL A 157 -10.76 4.12 2.95
C VAL A 157 -11.60 4.42 1.71
N ALA A 158 -12.86 3.99 1.68
CA ALA A 158 -13.75 4.26 0.55
C ALA A 158 -14.04 5.75 0.38
N SER A 159 -14.28 6.48 1.47
CA SER A 159 -14.52 7.93 1.45
C SER A 159 -13.32 8.69 0.88
N VAL A 160 -12.10 8.42 1.39
CA VAL A 160 -10.88 9.06 0.88
C VAL A 160 -10.67 8.77 -0.60
N LEU A 161 -10.87 7.52 -1.03
CA LEU A 161 -10.74 7.14 -2.43
C LEU A 161 -11.76 7.87 -3.32
N VAL A 162 -13.03 7.91 -2.92
CA VAL A 162 -14.09 8.58 -3.69
C VAL A 162 -13.81 10.09 -3.80
N ASP A 163 -13.41 10.73 -2.71
CA ASP A 163 -13.12 12.16 -2.71
C ASP A 163 -11.91 12.49 -3.59
N ALA A 164 -10.86 11.68 -3.52
CA ALA A 164 -9.69 11.85 -4.38
C ALA A 164 -10.02 11.66 -5.87
N LEU A 165 -10.82 10.63 -6.22
CA LEU A 165 -11.27 10.39 -7.60
C LEU A 165 -12.19 11.50 -8.12
N LYS A 166 -13.07 12.06 -7.28
CA LYS A 166 -13.88 13.24 -7.64
C LYS A 166 -13.00 14.47 -7.90
N GLY A 167 -11.93 14.62 -7.13
CA GLY A 167 -10.94 15.70 -7.31
C GLY A 167 -10.26 15.71 -8.68
N LEU A 168 -10.16 14.54 -9.34
CA LEU A 168 -9.59 14.42 -10.69
C LEU A 168 -10.48 15.02 -11.79
N LYS A 169 -11.77 15.30 -11.51
CA LYS A 169 -12.72 15.87 -12.48
C LYS A 169 -12.73 15.14 -13.82
N MET A 170 -12.74 13.81 -13.78
CA MET A 170 -12.70 12.96 -14.97
C MET A 170 -13.99 13.10 -15.80
N GLU A 171 -13.85 13.12 -17.13
CA GLU A 171 -14.94 13.18 -18.09
C GLU A 171 -14.86 11.99 -19.07
N TYR A 172 -16.00 11.59 -19.64
CA TYR A 172 -15.99 10.63 -20.73
C TYR A 172 -15.34 11.26 -21.99
N PRO A 173 -14.55 10.49 -22.76
CA PRO A 173 -13.97 11.00 -23.99
C PRO A 173 -15.07 11.35 -24.99
N GLN A 174 -14.89 12.46 -25.71
CA GLN A 174 -15.78 12.83 -26.80
C GLN A 174 -15.63 11.83 -27.96
N PRO A 175 -16.71 11.52 -28.68
CA PRO A 175 -16.61 10.68 -29.86
C PRO A 175 -15.73 11.39 -30.91
N LYS A 176 -14.97 10.60 -31.68
CA LYS A 176 -14.11 11.13 -32.75
C LYS A 176 -14.92 11.65 -33.95
N GLU A 177 -16.12 11.13 -34.12
CA GLU A 177 -17.02 11.43 -35.23
C GLU A 177 -18.35 11.92 -34.67
N ASP A 178 -19.08 12.71 -35.46
CA ASP A 178 -20.44 13.08 -35.14
C ASP A 178 -21.35 11.86 -35.29
N LEU A 179 -21.76 11.30 -34.15
CA LEU A 179 -22.63 10.13 -34.10
C LEU A 179 -24.08 10.44 -34.46
N SER A 180 -24.46 11.72 -34.59
CA SER A 180 -25.85 12.12 -34.89
C SER A 180 -26.35 11.63 -36.25
N GLN A 181 -25.42 11.35 -37.18
CA GLN A 181 -25.71 10.87 -38.55
C GLN A 181 -25.50 9.35 -38.71
N VAL A 182 -25.09 8.64 -37.65
CA VAL A 182 -24.81 7.20 -37.73
C VAL A 182 -26.11 6.41 -37.64
N VAL A 183 -26.43 5.67 -38.70
CA VAL A 183 -27.56 4.73 -38.74
C VAL A 183 -27.00 3.31 -38.73
N ILE A 184 -27.50 2.47 -37.83
CA ILE A 184 -27.19 1.04 -37.78
C ILE A 184 -28.27 0.32 -38.61
N GLU A 185 -27.87 -0.38 -39.66
CA GLU A 185 -28.74 -1.25 -40.47
C GLU A 185 -28.86 -2.66 -39.90
#